data_AF-A0A836RRD7-F1
#
_entry.id   AF-A0A836RRD7-F1
#
_cell.length_a   1.000
_cell.length_b   1.000
_cell.length_c   1.000
_cell.angle_alpha   90.00
_cell.angle_beta   90.00
_cell.angle_gamma   90.00
#
_symmetry.space_group_name_H-M   'P 1'
#
loop_
_entity.id
_entity.type
_entity.pdbx_description
1 polymer ?
#
loop_
_entity_poly.entity_id
_entity_poly.type
_entity_poly.pdbx_seq_one_letter_code
_entity_poly.pdbx_strand_id
1 'polypeptide(L)' 'VIEKGGVALNHRGELYTVENIKERLNMRDFMDTLRGSGIDTGGQAALNKNDRQAFANHLDKLLTQSKRK' A
#
# COMPACT_ATOMS: atom_id res chain seq x y z
N VAL A 1 -11.37 5.08 4.86
CA VAL A 1 -10.28 5.96 5.37
C VAL A 1 -9.99 7.06 4.36
N ILE A 2 -9.57 6.69 3.15
CA ILE A 2 -9.24 7.64 2.06
C ILE A 2 -10.42 8.55 1.69
N GLU A 3 -11.61 7.97 1.46
CA GLU A 3 -12.82 8.73 1.14
C GLU A 3 -13.28 9.69 2.26
N LYS A 4 -12.83 9.45 3.49
CA LYS A 4 -13.11 10.33 4.65
C LYS A 4 -12.03 11.40 4.83
N GLY A 5 -11.16 11.61 3.84
CA GLY A 5 -10.05 12.57 3.89
C GLY A 5 -8.81 12.07 4.65
N GLY A 6 -8.77 10.80 5.06
CA GLY A 6 -7.61 10.21 5.72
C GLY A 6 -6.50 9.86 4.73
N VAL A 7 -5.25 10.05 5.12
CA VAL A 7 -4.08 9.61 4.35
C VAL A 7 -3.69 8.20 4.80
N ALA A 8 -3.45 7.29 3.85
CA ALA A 8 -2.96 5.96 4.15
C ALA A 8 -1.68 5.67 3.37
N LEU A 9 -0.62 5.32 4.10
CA LEU A 9 0.69 4.94 3.58
C LEU A 9 0.87 3.42 3.81
N ASN A 10 1.23 2.69 2.76
CA ASN A 10 1.45 1.25 2.87
C ASN A 10 2.89 0.91 3.28
N HIS A 11 3.15 -0.36 3.62
CA HIS A 11 4.47 -0.84 4.04
C HIS A 11 5.57 -0.77 2.96
N ARG A 12 5.22 -0.55 1.68
CA ARG A 12 6.18 -0.32 0.59
C ARG A 12 6.48 1.16 0.36
N GLY A 13 5.89 2.04 1.17
CA GLY A 13 6.05 3.47 1.04
C GLY A 13 5.20 4.09 -0.06
N GLU A 14 4.08 3.49 -0.43
CA GLU A 14 3.17 4.06 -1.42
C GLU A 14 1.95 4.65 -0.73
N LEU A 15 1.56 5.85 -1.15
CA LEU A 15 0.35 6.49 -0.68
C LEU A 15 -0.85 5.95 -1.44
N TYR A 16 -1.88 5.58 -0.70
CA TYR A 16 -3.16 5.29 -1.29
C TYR A 16 -3.88 6.58 -1.68
N THR A 17 -4.58 6.52 -2.80
CA THR A 17 -5.51 7.53 -3.30
C THR A 17 -6.85 6.85 -3.58
N VAL A 18 -7.90 7.62 -3.89
CA VAL A 18 -9.22 7.06 -4.19
C VAL A 18 -9.16 6.19 -5.46
N GLU A 19 -8.32 6.61 -6.41
CA GLU A 19 -8.13 5.96 -7.70
C GLU A 19 -7.35 4.66 -7.56
N ASN A 20 -6.21 4.69 -6.85
CA ASN A 20 -5.31 3.55 -6.81
C ASN A 20 -5.74 2.44 -5.84
N ILE A 21 -6.56 2.76 -4.82
CA ILE A 21 -6.92 1.77 -3.79
C ILE A 21 -7.86 0.70 -4.35
N LYS A 22 -8.77 1.09 -5.26
CA LYS A 22 -9.72 0.17 -5.89
C LYS A 22 -9.01 -0.85 -6.77
N GLU A 23 -8.10 -0.39 -7.63
CA GLU A 23 -7.32 -1.27 -8.50
C GLU A 23 -6.50 -2.28 -7.70
N ARG A 24 -5.87 -1.84 -6.60
CA ARG A 24 -5.09 -2.72 -5.72
C ARG A 24 -5.94 -3.75 -4.98
N LEU A 25 -7.13 -3.36 -4.52
CA LEU A 25 -8.06 -4.29 -3.89
C LEU A 25 -8.54 -5.34 -4.89
N ASN A 26 -8.93 -4.91 -6.09
CA ASN A 26 -9.34 -5.83 -7.16
C ASN A 26 -8.24 -6.83 -7.50
N MET A 27 -6.99 -6.37 -7.63
CA MET A 27 -5.88 -7.28 -7.90
C MET A 27 -5.58 -8.23 -6.76
N ARG A 28 -5.71 -7.77 -5.51
CA ARG A 28 -5.55 -8.63 -4.33
C ARG A 28 -6.60 -9.74 -4.34
N ASP A 29 -7.86 -9.39 -4.54
CA ASP A 29 -8.97 -10.34 -4.49
C ASP A 29 -8.91 -11.33 -5.67
N PHE A 30 -8.46 -10.87 -6.85
CA PHE A 30 -8.18 -11.74 -7.99
C PHE A 30 -7.05 -12.74 -7.71
N MET A 31 -5.91 -12.26 -7.20
CA MET A 31 -4.78 -13.14 -6.86
C MET A 31 -5.10 -14.09 -5.71
N ASP A 32 -5.97 -13.69 -4.78
CA ASP A 32 -6.46 -14.57 -3.72
C ASP A 32 -7.34 -15.70 -4.26
N THR A 33 -8.17 -15.40 -5.26
CA THR A 33 -8.98 -16.40 -5.98
C THR A 33 -8.07 -17.42 -6.70
N LEU A 34 -7.00 -16.96 -7.36
CA LEU A 34 -6.02 -17.83 -8.03
C LEU A 34 -5.22 -18.69 -7.05
N ARG A 35 -4.94 -18.17 -5.85
CA ARG A 35 -4.31 -18.94 -4.77
C ARG A 35 -5.26 -20.00 -4.22
N GLY A 36 -6.54 -19.65 -4.03
CA GLY A 36 -7.58 -20.58 -3.58
C GLY A 36 -7.87 -21.70 -4.58
N SER A 37 -7.72 -21.45 -5.88
CA SER A 37 -7.87 -22.47 -6.92
C SER A 37 -6.63 -23.36 -7.12
N GLY A 38 -5.52 -23.05 -6.45
CA GLY A 38 -4.27 -23.80 -6.55
C GLY A 38 -3.49 -23.57 -7.85
N ILE A 39 -3.85 -22.58 -8.66
CA ILE A 39 -3.17 -22.25 -9.92
C ILE A 39 -1.92 -21.40 -9.68
N ASP A 40 -2.05 -20.36 -8.85
CA ASP A 40 -0.93 -19.49 -8.48
C ASP A 40 -0.87 -19.36 -6.96
N THR A 41 -0.05 -20.20 -6.34
CA THR A 41 0.16 -20.20 -4.88
C THR A 41 1.24 -19.22 -4.43
N GLY A 42 1.80 -18.44 -5.35
CA GLY A 42 2.81 -17.43 -5.05
C GLY A 42 2.30 -16.35 -4.09
N GLY A 43 3.17 -15.96 -3.16
CA GLY A 43 2.96 -14.80 -2.29
C GLY A 43 3.46 -13.52 -2.95
N GLN A 44 3.05 -12.37 -2.40
CA GLN A 44 3.69 -11.11 -2.76
C GLN A 44 5.19 -11.16 -2.41
N ALA A 45 6.02 -10.48 -3.19
CA ALA A 45 7.46 -10.40 -2.94
C ALA A 45 7.75 -9.93 -1.50
N ALA A 46 8.82 -10.45 -0.89
CA ALA A 46 9.25 -10.00 0.42
C ALA A 46 9.56 -8.49 0.43
N LEU A 47 9.43 -7.86 1.60
CA LEU A 47 9.83 -6.47 1.78
C LEU A 47 11.34 -6.34 1.69
N ASN A 48 11.82 -5.33 0.97
CA ASN A 48 13.25 -5.09 0.79
C ASN A 48 13.70 -3.79 1.49
N LYS A 49 15.00 -3.46 1.38
CA LYS A 49 15.57 -2.24 1.97
C LYS A 49 14.98 -0.97 1.35
N ASN A 50 14.69 -0.98 0.05
CA ASN A 50 14.14 0.16 -0.66
C ASN A 50 12.70 0.45 -0.20
N ASP A 51 11.88 -0.59 0.01
CA ASP A 51 10.52 -0.47 0.58
C ASP A 51 10.56 0.25 1.94
N ARG A 52 11.48 -0.16 2.82
CA ARG A 52 11.66 0.47 4.14
C ARG A 52 12.08 1.94 4.03
N GLN A 53 13.00 2.24 3.12
CA GLN A 53 13.44 3.63 2.91
C GLN A 53 12.31 4.49 2.34
N ALA A 54 11.56 3.98 1.35
CA ALA A 54 10.43 4.68 0.76
C ALA A 54 9.35 4.97 1.80
N PHE A 55 9.05 3.98 2.64
CA PHE A 55 8.12 4.14 3.76
C PHE A 55 8.57 5.22 4.73
N ALA A 56 9.82 5.14 5.23
CA ALA A 56 10.35 6.12 6.17
C ALA A 56 10.32 7.54 5.59
N ASN A 57 10.72 7.71 4.32
CA ASN A 57 10.73 9.00 3.64
C ASN A 57 9.32 9.60 3.50
N HIS A 58 8.31 8.80 3.16
CA HIS A 58 6.94 9.30 3.05
C HIS A 58 6.31 9.56 4.41
N LEU A 59 6.57 8.71 5.40
CA LEU A 59 6.08 8.94 6.75
C LEU A 59 6.64 10.25 7.32
N ASP A 60 7.94 10.50 7.16
CA ASP A 60 8.57 11.74 7.61
C ASP A 60 7.95 12.99 6.97
N LYS A 61 7.67 12.95 5.66
CA LYS A 61 6.95 14.03 4.95
C LYS A 61 5.57 14.27 5.55
N LEU A 62 4.79 13.21 5.80
CA LEU A 62 3.44 13.33 6.39
C LEU A 62 3.49 13.94 7.80
N LEU A 63 4.42 13.50 8.63
CA LEU A 63 4.60 14.03 9.98
C LEU A 63 5.05 15.50 9.96
N THR A 64 6.01 15.83 9.10
CA THR A 64 6.50 17.21 8.95
C THR A 64 5.43 18.15 8.44
N GLN A 65 4.59 17.72 7.49
CA GLN A 65 3.42 18.50 7.04
C GLN A 65 2.40 18.68 8.15
N SER A 66 2.15 17.62 8.95
CA SER A 66 1.20 17.69 10.06
C SER A 66 1.66 18.62 11.19
N LYS A 67 2.98 18.70 11.44
CA LYS A 67 3.57 19.61 12.43
C LYS A 67 3.58 21.09 12.00
N ARG A 68 3.37 21.38 10.72
CA ARG A 68 3.35 22.75 10.17
C ARG A 68 1.94 23.37 10.15
N LYS A 69 0.91 22.58 10.45
CA LYS A 69 -0.45 23.05 10.71
C LYS A 69 -0.61 23.38 12.19
#